data_AF-A0A1H7M9Q6-F1
#
_entry.id   AF-A0A1H7M9Q6-F1
#
_cell.length_a   1.000
_cell.length_b   1.000
_cell.length_c   1.000
_cell.angle_alpha   90.00
_cell.angle_beta   90.00
_cell.angle_gamma   90.00
#
_symmetry.space_group_name_H-M   'P 1'
#
loop_
_entity.id
_entity.type
_entity.pdbx_description
1 polymer ?
#
loop_
_entity_poly.entity_id
_entity_poly.type
_entity_poly.pdbx_seq_one_letter_code
_entity_poly.pdbx_strand_id
1 'polypeptide(L)'
;MSALLQDSLSVAILRMLAQEPDGTGVSLPRLGKRLGQGASVLMRRLTMMGDAAIGGVRGPGWVRVVQHDDRWVAHLLEAGRAQVGTLPPEDESRD
;
A
#
# COMPACT_ATOMS: atom_id res chain seq x y z
N MET A 1 5.56 0.02 16.85
CA MET A 1 5.52 0.49 15.44
C MET A 1 5.49 -0.74 14.54
N SER A 2 4.54 -0.83 13.60
CA SER A 2 4.42 -2.02 12.73
C SER A 2 5.67 -2.19 11.87
N ALA A 3 6.18 -3.42 11.70
CA ALA A 3 7.31 -3.72 10.80
C ALA A 3 7.03 -3.29 9.35
N LEU A 4 5.75 -3.18 8.97
CA LEU A 4 5.36 -2.66 7.66
C LEU A 4 5.62 -1.16 7.53
N LEU A 5 5.60 -0.36 8.60
CA LEU A 5 5.91 1.07 8.55
C LEU A 5 7.42 1.36 8.55
N GLN A 6 8.24 0.35 8.86
CA GLN A 6 9.70 0.43 8.76
C GLN A 6 10.20 0.05 7.36
N ASP A 7 9.32 -0.49 6.51
CA ASP A 7 9.64 -0.92 5.15
C ASP A 7 9.34 0.21 4.16
N SER A 8 10.37 0.67 3.46
CA SER A 8 10.28 1.81 2.54
C SER A 8 9.27 1.60 1.42
N LEU A 9 9.12 0.38 0.90
CA LEU A 9 8.15 0.07 -0.15
C LEU A 9 6.71 0.24 0.36
N SER A 10 6.40 -0.17 1.58
CA SER A 10 5.05 -0.01 2.16
C SER A 10 4.70 1.44 2.38
N VAL A 11 5.64 2.20 2.91
CA VAL A 11 5.51 3.64 3.11
C VAL A 11 5.25 4.31 1.76
N ALA A 12 6.01 3.96 0.73
CA ALA A 12 5.83 4.49 -0.62
C ALA A 12 4.46 4.10 -1.24
N ILE A 13 4.00 2.85 -1.03
CA ILE A 13 2.66 2.42 -1.45
C ILE A 13 1.58 3.25 -0.75
N LEU A 14 1.64 3.40 0.58
CA LEU A 14 0.66 4.16 1.35
C LEU A 14 0.61 5.63 0.90
N ARG A 15 1.77 6.28 0.78
CA ARG A 15 1.86 7.67 0.31
C ARG A 15 1.30 7.82 -1.10
N MET A 16 1.67 6.93 -2.01
CA MET A 16 1.19 6.99 -3.39
C MET A 16 -0.33 6.78 -3.49
N LEU A 17 -0.90 5.85 -2.71
CA LEU A 17 -2.34 5.64 -2.69
C LEU A 17 -3.10 6.81 -2.03
N ALA A 18 -2.47 7.49 -1.07
CA ALA A 18 -3.05 8.66 -0.40
C ALA A 18 -3.09 9.92 -1.27
N GLN A 19 -2.30 9.98 -2.35
CA GLN A 19 -2.34 11.07 -3.32
C GLN A 19 -3.56 10.99 -4.25
N GLU A 20 -4.21 9.84 -4.34
CA GLU A 20 -5.42 9.69 -5.14
C GLU A 20 -6.65 10.06 -4.32
N PRO A 21 -7.72 10.59 -4.95
CA PRO A 21 -8.95 10.94 -4.24
C PRO A 21 -9.53 9.76 -3.45
N ASP A 22 -10.20 10.06 -2.34
CA ASP A 22 -10.84 9.03 -1.51
C ASP A 22 -11.74 8.10 -2.34
N GLY A 23 -11.65 6.79 -2.07
CA GLY A 23 -12.35 5.76 -2.84
C GLY A 23 -11.72 5.42 -4.20
N THR A 24 -10.84 6.27 -4.74
CA THR A 24 -10.10 5.97 -5.98
C THR A 24 -8.97 4.99 -5.70
N GLY A 25 -8.93 3.91 -6.47
CA GLY A 25 -7.85 2.93 -6.41
C GLY A 25 -6.80 3.16 -7.49
N VAL A 26 -5.60 2.63 -7.27
CA VAL A 26 -4.52 2.64 -8.28
C VAL A 26 -4.33 1.24 -8.84
N SER A 27 -4.28 1.13 -10.16
CA SER A 27 -3.96 -0.14 -10.81
C SER A 27 -2.53 -0.58 -10.50
N LEU A 28 -2.32 -1.89 -10.36
CA LEU A 28 -1.00 -2.47 -10.10
C LEU A 28 0.06 -2.09 -11.14
N PRO A 29 -0.24 -2.07 -12.46
CA PRO A 29 0.72 -1.59 -13.45
C PRO A 29 1.14 -0.13 -13.21
N ARG A 30 0.22 0.74 -12.77
CA ARG A 30 0.54 2.14 -12.46
C ARG A 30 1.36 2.26 -11.18
N LEU A 31 1.05 1.48 -10.14
CA LEU A 31 1.89 1.36 -8.94
C LEU A 31 3.30 0.89 -9.29
N GLY A 32 3.43 -0.17 -10.09
CA GLY A 32 4.71 -0.73 -10.50
C GLY A 32 5.55 0.27 -11.27
N LYS A 33 4.92 0.98 -12.22
CA LYS A 33 5.57 2.03 -12.99
C LYS A 33 6.07 3.19 -12.12
N ARG A 34 5.27 3.67 -11.15
CA ARG A 34 5.67 4.80 -10.29
C ARG A 34 6.72 4.40 -9.24
N LEU A 35 6.65 3.18 -8.71
CA LEU A 35 7.52 2.71 -7.63
C LEU A 35 8.75 1.93 -8.12
N GLY A 36 8.88 1.71 -9.43
CA GLY A 36 9.95 0.91 -10.02
C GLY A 36 9.93 -0.57 -9.59
N GLN A 37 8.74 -1.12 -9.30
CA GLN A 37 8.58 -2.47 -8.76
C GLN A 37 7.87 -3.41 -9.73
N GLY A 38 8.25 -4.68 -9.70
CA GLY A 38 7.56 -5.76 -10.41
C GLY A 38 6.22 -6.13 -9.79
N ALA A 39 5.30 -6.65 -10.61
CA ALA A 39 3.94 -7.00 -10.17
C ALA A 39 3.92 -8.00 -9.00
N SER A 40 4.77 -9.04 -9.03
CA SER A 40 4.85 -10.04 -7.96
C SER A 40 5.33 -9.44 -6.63
N VAL A 41 6.25 -8.48 -6.67
CA VAL A 41 6.74 -7.77 -5.48
C VAL A 41 5.61 -6.94 -4.88
N LEU A 42 4.90 -6.18 -5.72
CA LEU A 42 3.76 -5.38 -5.27
C LEU A 42 2.63 -6.25 -4.72
N MET A 43 2.24 -7.32 -5.41
CA MET A 43 1.19 -8.23 -4.92
C MET A 43 1.55 -8.80 -3.56
N ARG A 44 2.77 -9.35 -3.41
CA ARG A 44 3.24 -9.89 -2.13
C ARG A 44 3.16 -8.84 -1.02
N ARG A 45 3.55 -7.59 -1.31
CA ARG A 45 3.51 -6.52 -0.33
C ARG A 45 2.08 -6.11 0.02
N LEU A 46 1.24 -5.89 -0.98
CA LEU A 46 -0.17 -5.53 -0.81
C LEU A 46 -0.95 -6.60 -0.03
N THR A 47 -0.64 -7.88 -0.24
CA THR A 47 -1.22 -8.98 0.53
C THR A 47 -0.90 -8.87 2.02
N MET A 48 0.33 -8.49 2.39
CA MET A 48 0.72 -8.27 3.80
C MET A 48 0.08 -7.01 4.41
N MET A 49 -0.25 -6.01 3.59
CA MET A 49 -0.87 -4.75 4.02
C MET A 49 -2.40 -4.84 4.09
N GLY A 50 -2.99 -5.86 3.49
CA GLY A 50 -4.43 -6.11 3.49
C GLY A 50 -4.94 -6.65 4.83
N ASP A 51 -6.19 -7.11 4.83
CA ASP A 51 -6.86 -7.72 5.99
C ASP A 51 -6.97 -9.25 5.88
N ALA A 52 -6.29 -9.84 4.89
CA ALA A 52 -6.21 -11.29 4.72
C ALA A 52 -5.50 -11.92 5.93
N ALA A 53 -6.00 -13.06 6.40
CA ALA A 53 -5.35 -13.83 7.44
C ALA A 53 -4.26 -14.71 6.80
N ILE A 54 -2.99 -14.46 7.15
CA ILE A 54 -1.85 -15.25 6.69
C ILE A 54 -1.24 -15.92 7.92
N GLY A 55 -1.22 -17.25 7.94
CA GLY A 55 -0.72 -18.00 9.11
C GLY A 55 -1.54 -17.75 10.39
N GLY A 56 -2.82 -17.43 10.27
CA GLY A 56 -3.72 -17.17 11.39
C GLY A 56 -3.68 -15.73 11.93
N VAL A 57 -2.76 -14.88 11.45
CA VAL A 57 -2.70 -13.46 11.82
C VAL A 57 -3.34 -12.63 10.73
N ARG A 58 -4.32 -11.81 11.11
CA ARG A 58 -4.93 -10.84 10.21
C ARG A 58 -3.93 -9.71 9.93
N GLY A 59 -3.74 -9.40 8.65
CA GLY A 59 -3.03 -8.19 8.26
C GLY A 59 -3.74 -6.92 8.78
N PRO A 60 -3.08 -5.76 8.70
CA PRO A 60 -3.56 -4.55 9.36
C PRO A 60 -4.76 -3.87 8.67
N GLY A 61 -5.19 -4.36 7.50
CA GLY A 61 -6.34 -3.82 6.78
C GLY A 61 -6.11 -2.39 6.27
N TRP A 62 -4.88 -2.05 5.88
CA TRP A 62 -4.56 -0.71 5.36
C TRP A 62 -4.97 -0.53 3.90
N VAL A 63 -4.94 -1.61 3.13
CA VAL A 63 -5.28 -1.60 1.71
C VAL A 63 -6.27 -2.72 1.39
N ARG A 64 -7.01 -2.53 0.30
CA ARG A 64 -7.79 -3.59 -0.34
C ARG A 64 -7.34 -3.72 -1.78
N VAL A 65 -7.13 -4.94 -2.24
CA VAL A 65 -6.85 -5.22 -3.65
C VAL A 65 -8.07 -5.88 -4.25
N VAL A 66 -8.60 -5.31 -5.33
CA VAL A 66 -9.76 -5.82 -6.06
C VAL A 66 -9.38 -6.05 -7.53
N GLN A 67 -9.94 -7.07 -8.14
CA GLN A 67 -9.83 -7.28 -9.58
C GLN A 67 -10.99 -6.56 -10.28
N HIS A 68 -10.67 -5.63 -11.17
CA HIS A 68 -11.61 -4.97 -12.08
C HIS A 68 -11.25 -5.40 -13.49
N ASP A 69 -12.15 -6.13 -14.15
CA ASP A 69 -11.89 -6.73 -15.47
C ASP A 69 -10.58 -7.54 -15.43
N ASP A 70 -9.59 -7.14 -16.25
CA ASP A 70 -8.29 -7.78 -16.36
C ASP A 70 -7.18 -7.10 -15.54
N ARG A 71 -7.53 -6.16 -14.64
CA ARG A 71 -6.55 -5.41 -13.85
C ARG A 71 -6.81 -5.49 -12.34
N TRP A 72 -5.74 -5.67 -11.61
CA TRP A 72 -5.73 -5.52 -10.15
C TRP A 72 -5.61 -4.06 -9.77
N VAL A 73 -6.45 -3.61 -8.83
CA VAL A 73 -6.52 -2.24 -8.35
C VAL A 73 -6.41 -2.25 -6.82
N ALA A 74 -5.46 -1.48 -6.29
CA ALA A 74 -5.27 -1.30 -4.85
C ALA A 74 -5.97 -0.01 -4.39
N HIS A 75 -6.77 -0.12 -3.34
CA HIS A 75 -7.46 0.99 -2.70
C HIS A 75 -6.91 1.21 -1.30
N LEU A 76 -6.74 2.48 -0.92
CA LEU A 76 -6.41 2.84 0.45
C LEU A 76 -7.67 2.79 1.32
N LEU A 77 -7.57 2.08 2.44
CA LEU A 77 -8.63 2.03 3.45
C LEU A 77 -8.39 3.08 4.53
N GLU A 78 -9.40 3.35 5.34
CA GLU A 78 -9.35 4.32 6.43
C GLU A 78 -8.18 4.06 7.40
N ALA A 79 -7.98 2.80 7.80
CA ALA A 79 -6.85 2.41 8.65
C ALA A 79 -5.49 2.75 8.01
N GLY A 80 -5.38 2.67 6.69
CA GLY A 80 -4.18 3.06 5.95
C GLY A 80 -4.00 4.58 5.88
N ARG A 81 -5.08 5.36 5.68
CA ARG A 81 -5.04 6.83 5.73
C ARG A 81 -4.58 7.34 7.09
N ALA A 82 -5.06 6.72 8.17
CA ALA A 82 -4.61 7.03 9.52
C ALA A 82 -3.09 6.84 9.68
N GLN A 83 -2.52 5.78 9.08
CA GLN A 83 -1.07 5.59 9.11
C GLN A 83 -0.32 6.66 8.33
N VAL A 84 -0.84 7.10 7.17
CA VAL A 84 -0.20 8.15 6.37
C VAL A 84 -0.02 9.43 7.17
N GLY A 85 -1.02 9.81 7.98
CA GLY A 85 -0.92 10.96 8.88
C GLY A 85 0.12 10.82 10.01
N THR A 86 0.62 9.60 10.28
CA THR A 86 1.69 9.34 11.26
C THR A 86 3.07 9.22 10.63
N LEU A 87 3.15 9.12 9.29
CA LEU A 87 4.42 9.02 8.59
C LEU A 87 5.12 10.39 8.61
N PRO A 88 6.44 10.44 8.82
CA PRO A 88 7.19 11.67 8.61
C PRO A 88 7.03 12.14 7.15
N PRO A 89 7.21 13.44 6.84
CA PRO A 89 7.27 13.91 5.46
C PRO A 89 8.39 13.20 4.67
N GLU A 90 8.27 13.16 3.34
CA GLU A 90 9.24 12.51 2.44
C GLU A 90 10.67 13.07 2.58
N ASP A 91 10.79 14.31 3.06
CA ASP A 91 12.04 15.08 3.08
C ASP A 91 12.98 14.80 4.27
N GLU A 92 12.61 13.98 5.26
CA GLU A 92 13.46 13.71 6.44
C GLU A 92 14.32 12.44 6.33
N SER A 93 14.36 11.76 5.16
CA SER A 93 15.13 10.50 4.99
C SER A 93 16.28 10.60 3.98
N ARG A 94 16.82 11.80 3.77
CA ARG A 94 18.13 12.00 3.14
C ARG A 94 19.12 12.52 4.18
N ASP A 95 19.72 11.59 4.91
CA ASP A 95 21.05 11.75 5.52
C ASP A 95 21.83 10.44 5.32
#